data_AF-A0A2V5PPH3-F1
#
_entry.id   AF-A0A2V5PPH3-F1
#
_cell.length_a   1.000
_cell.length_b   1.000
_cell.length_c   1.000
_cell.angle_alpha   90.00
_cell.angle_beta   90.00
_cell.angle_gamma   90.00
#
_symmetry.space_group_name_H-M   'P 1'
#
loop_
_entity.id
_entity.type
_entity.pdbx_description
1 polymer ?
#
loop_
_entity_poly.entity_id
_entity_poly.type
_entity_poly.pdbx_seq_one_letter_code
_entity_poly.pdbx_strand_id
1 'polypeptide(L)'
;MKASLSGNSTFISRLAIASIAGAVALTGLGFAATPDLRAETPPDQIQAAGAIPLTTELLDKMDNFIKKVGTNEAAKTELGAAGKDPSITPETWGSVIAAKCPEAVKVFTASGLTPDEFSKGIFAIMAVGMSEDLGKSEDKKVKDNVAFVAANKARADAIFGAFMMIGEPAAAPAP
;
A
#
# COMPACT_ATOMS: atom_id res chain seq x y z
N MET A 1 -25.81 2.23 -60.62
CA MET A 1 -27.08 2.98 -60.48
C MET A 1 -26.75 4.41 -60.06
N LYS A 2 -27.42 5.39 -60.70
CA LYS A 2 -27.58 6.83 -60.39
C LYS A 2 -26.63 7.53 -59.39
N ALA A 3 -26.07 8.64 -59.90
CA ALA A 3 -25.26 9.68 -59.26
C ALA A 3 -25.95 10.48 -58.15
N SER A 4 -25.17 11.12 -57.27
CA SER A 4 -25.12 12.59 -57.09
C SER A 4 -23.99 13.02 -56.13
N LEU A 5 -23.42 14.20 -56.42
CA LEU A 5 -22.22 14.85 -55.85
C LEU A 5 -22.47 15.64 -54.54
N SER A 6 -21.36 16.12 -53.96
CA SER A 6 -21.18 17.43 -53.29
C SER A 6 -21.37 17.43 -51.76
N GLY A 7 -20.54 18.02 -50.90
CA GLY A 7 -19.40 18.92 -51.04
C GLY A 7 -19.22 19.72 -49.73
N ASN A 8 -17.97 19.82 -49.25
CA ASN A 8 -17.34 20.82 -48.36
C ASN A 8 -18.13 21.73 -47.38
N SER A 9 -17.66 21.67 -46.11
CA SER A 9 -17.24 22.78 -45.21
C SER A 9 -18.08 24.05 -45.01
N THR A 10 -18.47 24.31 -43.75
CA THR A 10 -18.80 25.65 -43.20
C THR A 10 -18.44 25.62 -41.70
N PHE A 11 -17.25 26.05 -41.26
CA PHE A 11 -16.86 27.40 -40.82
C PHE A 11 -17.71 28.05 -39.70
N ILE A 12 -17.03 28.27 -38.56
CA ILE A 12 -16.99 29.51 -37.75
C ILE A 12 -18.12 29.87 -36.77
N SER A 13 -17.65 30.10 -35.52
CA SER A 13 -18.16 31.00 -34.48
C SER A 13 -19.44 30.58 -33.76
N ARG A 14 -19.56 30.75 -32.43
CA ARG A 14 -19.32 32.01 -31.70
C ARG A 14 -18.91 31.77 -30.25
N LEU A 15 -17.85 32.47 -29.87
CA LEU A 15 -17.57 32.97 -28.53
C LEU A 15 -18.53 34.15 -28.24
N ALA A 16 -19.31 34.10 -27.15
CA ALA A 16 -19.93 35.24 -26.46
C ALA A 16 -20.53 34.72 -25.14
N ILE A 17 -19.87 34.94 -24.00
CA ILE A 17 -20.11 36.04 -23.04
C ILE A 17 -21.57 36.11 -22.58
N ALA A 18 -21.82 35.85 -21.29
CA ALA A 18 -22.41 36.83 -20.37
C ALA A 18 -22.67 36.20 -19.00
N SER A 19 -22.07 36.81 -17.97
CA SER A 19 -22.41 36.63 -16.56
C SER A 19 -23.88 36.89 -16.31
N ILE A 20 -24.54 36.03 -15.53
CA ILE A 20 -25.76 36.40 -14.80
C ILE A 20 -25.58 35.93 -13.36
N ALA A 21 -25.33 36.89 -12.48
CA ALA A 21 -25.56 36.76 -11.06
C ALA A 21 -27.07 36.60 -10.83
N GLY A 22 -27.47 35.62 -10.04
CA GLY A 22 -28.88 35.40 -9.69
C GLY A 22 -28.99 34.39 -8.57
N ALA A 23 -29.20 34.90 -7.36
CA ALA A 23 -29.25 34.17 -6.11
C ALA A 23 -30.49 33.26 -5.97
N VAL A 24 -30.26 32.14 -5.27
CA VAL A 24 -31.13 31.45 -4.30
C VAL A 24 -32.57 31.10 -4.71
N ALA A 25 -32.83 29.79 -4.78
CA ALA A 25 -34.00 29.18 -4.14
C ALA A 25 -33.68 27.73 -3.77
N LEU A 26 -33.30 27.54 -2.50
CA LEU A 26 -33.26 26.24 -1.82
C LEU A 26 -34.69 25.75 -1.61
N THR A 27 -35.11 24.70 -2.31
CA THR A 27 -36.18 23.81 -1.84
C THR A 27 -36.16 22.48 -2.57
N GLY A 28 -35.99 21.40 -1.81
CA GLY A 28 -36.61 20.12 -2.13
C GLY A 28 -35.66 18.94 -2.30
N LEU A 29 -35.75 18.02 -1.33
CA LEU A 29 -35.37 16.59 -1.44
C LEU A 29 -33.87 16.27 -1.39
N GLY A 30 -33.19 16.80 -0.37
CA GLY A 30 -32.04 16.08 0.18
C GLY A 30 -32.55 14.95 1.07
N PHE A 31 -32.60 13.73 0.54
CA PHE A 31 -32.33 12.59 1.42
C PHE A 31 -30.97 12.90 2.03
N ALA A 32 -30.96 13.33 3.30
CA ALA A 32 -29.79 13.26 4.10
C ALA A 32 -29.44 11.78 4.17
N ALA A 33 -28.62 11.33 3.22
CA ALA A 33 -27.61 10.35 3.53
C ALA A 33 -26.80 11.00 4.65
N THR A 34 -27.28 10.84 5.89
CA THR A 34 -26.40 10.73 7.04
C THR A 34 -25.21 9.92 6.53
N PRO A 35 -23.96 10.41 6.65
CA PRO A 35 -22.82 9.54 6.47
C PRO A 35 -23.10 8.41 7.44
N ASP A 36 -23.52 7.29 6.87
CA ASP A 36 -23.68 6.04 7.56
C ASP A 36 -22.38 5.92 8.35
N LEU A 37 -22.51 5.70 9.66
CA LEU A 37 -21.42 5.45 10.60
C LEU A 37 -20.65 4.23 10.08
N ARG A 38 -19.87 4.45 9.03
CA ARG A 38 -18.99 3.49 8.40
C ARG A 38 -17.97 3.25 9.47
N ALA A 39 -17.98 2.04 10.01
CA ALA A 39 -16.99 1.54 10.97
C ALA A 39 -15.65 2.21 10.66
N GLU A 40 -15.29 3.20 11.48
CA GLU A 40 -14.11 4.01 11.21
C GLU A 40 -12.95 3.03 11.19
N THR A 41 -12.34 2.85 10.02
CA THR A 41 -11.13 2.05 9.95
C THR A 41 -10.18 2.66 10.97
N PRO A 42 -9.67 1.89 11.95
CA PRO A 42 -8.91 2.44 13.06
C PRO A 42 -7.83 3.39 12.54
N PRO A 43 -7.62 4.57 13.15
CA PRO A 43 -6.64 5.55 12.68
C PRO A 43 -5.25 4.94 12.43
N ASP A 44 -4.84 3.99 13.30
CA ASP A 44 -3.58 3.27 13.19
C ASP A 44 -3.47 2.44 11.89
N GLN A 45 -4.57 1.87 11.41
CA GLN A 45 -4.61 1.13 10.14
C GLN A 45 -4.53 2.06 8.93
N ILE A 46 -5.16 3.24 8.99
CA ILE A 46 -5.06 4.26 7.95
C ILE A 46 -3.62 4.77 7.87
N GLN A 47 -3.01 5.03 9.03
CA GLN A 47 -1.61 5.46 9.13
C GLN A 47 -0.64 4.40 8.59
N ALA A 48 -0.81 3.13 8.98
CA ALA A 48 0.02 2.05 8.47
C ALA A 48 -0.17 1.85 6.96
N ALA A 49 -1.42 1.85 6.46
CA ALA A 49 -1.74 1.69 5.05
C ALA A 49 -1.18 2.82 4.17
N GLY A 50 -1.01 4.03 4.72
CA GLY A 50 -0.46 5.20 4.02
C GLY A 50 1.00 5.53 4.34
N ALA A 51 1.67 4.73 5.18
CA ALA A 51 2.98 5.06 5.76
C ALA A 51 4.09 5.23 4.72
N ILE A 52 4.04 4.45 3.64
CA ILE A 52 4.96 4.52 2.50
C ILE A 52 4.20 4.19 1.20
N PRO A 53 4.50 4.83 0.06
CA PRO A 53 3.96 4.42 -1.22
C PRO A 53 4.42 3.00 -1.56
N LEU A 54 3.47 2.11 -1.84
CA LEU A 54 3.78 0.77 -2.33
C LEU A 54 4.04 0.85 -3.84
N THR A 55 5.22 0.38 -4.24
CA THR A 55 5.67 0.36 -5.64
C THR A 55 6.24 -1.00 -5.99
N THR A 56 6.32 -1.31 -7.29
CA THR A 56 6.95 -2.56 -7.73
C THR A 56 8.41 -2.63 -7.34
N GLU A 57 9.12 -1.50 -7.38
CA GLU A 57 10.52 -1.41 -6.93
C GLU A 57 10.65 -1.71 -5.43
N LEU A 58 9.74 -1.20 -4.60
CA LEU A 58 9.74 -1.53 -3.18
C LEU A 58 9.46 -3.03 -2.96
N LEU A 59 8.49 -3.61 -3.66
CA LEU A 59 8.22 -5.05 -3.59
C LEU A 59 9.41 -5.88 -4.08
N ASP A 60 10.13 -5.45 -5.12
CA ASP A 60 11.33 -6.13 -5.61
C ASP A 60 12.45 -6.12 -4.56
N LYS A 61 12.65 -4.98 -3.88
CA LYS A 61 13.62 -4.86 -2.77
C LYS A 61 13.23 -5.72 -1.58
N MET A 62 11.95 -5.74 -1.21
CA MET A 62 11.43 -6.58 -0.14
C MET A 62 11.60 -8.06 -0.47
N ASP A 63 11.23 -8.50 -1.67
CA ASP A 63 11.41 -9.89 -2.14
C ASP A 63 12.90 -10.29 -2.16
N ASN A 64 13.78 -9.41 -2.63
CA ASN A 64 15.23 -9.62 -2.58
C ASN A 64 15.75 -9.78 -1.14
N PHE A 65 15.26 -8.94 -0.22
CA PHE A 65 15.56 -9.08 1.20
C PHE A 65 15.11 -10.44 1.75
N ILE A 66 13.85 -10.83 1.50
CA ILE A 66 13.28 -12.14 1.92
C ILE A 66 14.12 -13.31 1.40
N LYS A 67 14.55 -13.27 0.13
CA LYS A 67 15.39 -14.32 -0.45
C LYS A 67 16.76 -14.39 0.20
N LYS A 68 17.40 -13.24 0.41
CA LYS A 68 18.74 -13.17 1.02
C LYS A 68 18.72 -13.59 2.48
N VAL A 69 17.75 -13.10 3.25
CA VAL A 69 17.59 -13.51 4.66
C VAL A 69 17.28 -15.00 4.76
N GLY A 70 16.48 -15.56 3.85
CA GLY A 70 16.19 -17.00 3.79
C GLY A 70 17.43 -17.89 3.70
N THR A 71 18.54 -17.38 3.15
CA THR A 71 19.83 -18.07 3.05
C THR A 71 20.86 -17.64 4.10
N ASN A 72 20.54 -16.66 4.95
CA ASN A 72 21.43 -16.12 5.98
C ASN A 72 20.91 -16.47 7.38
N GLU A 73 21.42 -17.58 7.92
CA GLU A 73 21.01 -18.12 9.23
C GLU A 73 21.25 -17.13 10.39
N ALA A 74 22.30 -16.32 10.34
CA ALA A 74 22.57 -15.31 11.36
C ALA A 74 21.50 -14.21 11.35
N ALA A 75 21.17 -13.68 10.17
CA ALA A 75 20.12 -12.68 10.02
C ALA A 75 18.73 -13.24 10.39
N LYS A 76 18.42 -14.50 10.03
CA LYS A 76 17.18 -15.19 10.46
C LYS A 76 17.10 -15.32 11.98
N THR A 77 18.20 -15.70 12.62
CA THR A 77 18.25 -15.84 14.08
C THR A 77 18.00 -14.50 14.77
N GLU A 78 18.63 -13.43 14.30
CA GLU A 78 18.43 -12.08 14.82
C GLU A 78 16.98 -11.60 14.65
N LEU A 79 16.42 -11.74 13.44
CA LEU A 79 15.05 -11.32 13.14
C LEU A 79 14.01 -12.18 13.86
N GLY A 80 14.25 -13.48 13.98
CA GLY A 80 13.40 -14.40 14.73
C GLY A 80 13.41 -14.13 16.24
N ALA A 81 14.54 -13.68 16.80
CA ALA A 81 14.61 -13.22 18.18
C ALA A 81 13.87 -11.90 18.37
N ALA A 82 14.05 -10.93 17.46
CA ALA A 82 13.32 -9.67 17.49
C ALA A 82 11.81 -9.87 17.33
N GLY A 83 11.36 -10.77 16.46
CA GLY A 83 9.93 -11.07 16.28
C GLY A 83 9.25 -11.69 17.51
N LYS A 84 10.02 -12.17 18.49
CA LYS A 84 9.52 -12.73 19.76
C LYS A 84 9.59 -11.74 20.92
N ASP A 85 10.17 -10.57 20.72
CA ASP A 85 10.29 -9.54 21.74
C ASP A 85 8.96 -8.77 21.86
N PRO A 86 8.21 -8.93 22.97
CA PRO A 86 6.91 -8.29 23.14
C PRO A 86 7.00 -6.76 23.30
N SER A 87 8.19 -6.20 23.48
CA SER A 87 8.41 -4.75 23.54
C SER A 87 8.52 -4.09 22.16
N ILE A 88 8.65 -4.88 21.10
CA ILE A 88 8.75 -4.39 19.73
C ILE A 88 7.36 -4.22 19.14
N THR A 89 7.02 -2.98 18.80
CA THR A 89 5.79 -2.63 18.10
C THR A 89 6.04 -2.46 16.60
N PRO A 90 5.01 -2.50 15.73
CA PRO A 90 5.16 -2.21 14.31
C PRO A 90 5.91 -0.88 14.01
N GLU A 91 5.69 0.12 14.84
CA GLU A 91 6.30 1.45 14.73
C GLU A 91 7.78 1.48 15.12
N THR A 92 8.17 0.63 16.07
CA THR A 92 9.55 0.56 16.60
C THR A 92 10.36 -0.57 15.97
N TRP A 93 9.73 -1.47 15.23
CA TRP A 93 10.38 -2.64 14.63
C TRP A 93 11.60 -2.24 13.79
N GLY A 94 11.45 -1.33 12.83
CA GLY A 94 12.55 -0.91 11.96
C GLY A 94 13.75 -0.33 12.74
N SER A 95 13.48 0.51 13.75
CA SER A 95 14.54 1.12 14.55
C SER A 95 15.22 0.11 15.49
N VAL A 96 14.48 -0.84 16.05
CA VAL A 96 15.04 -1.89 16.89
C VAL A 96 15.90 -2.85 16.07
N ILE A 97 15.46 -3.26 14.88
CA ILE A 97 16.27 -4.08 13.96
C ILE A 97 17.55 -3.33 13.59
N ALA A 98 17.45 -2.04 13.25
CA ALA A 98 18.61 -1.22 12.92
C ALA A 98 19.65 -1.16 14.06
N ALA A 99 19.20 -1.20 15.32
CA ALA A 99 20.06 -1.09 16.49
C ALA A 99 20.61 -2.43 16.98
N LYS A 100 19.82 -3.51 16.90
CA LYS A 100 20.11 -4.79 17.59
C LYS A 100 20.43 -5.96 16.65
N CYS A 101 20.21 -5.82 15.34
CA CYS A 101 20.32 -6.93 14.38
C CYS A 101 21.33 -6.58 13.26
N PRO A 102 22.64 -6.52 13.56
CA PRO A 102 23.65 -6.08 12.61
C PRO A 102 23.74 -6.96 11.35
N GLU A 103 23.52 -8.28 11.45
CA GLU A 103 23.52 -9.16 10.28
C GLU A 103 22.27 -8.95 9.42
N ALA A 104 21.10 -8.76 10.03
CA ALA A 104 19.90 -8.37 9.31
C ALA A 104 20.08 -7.03 8.58
N VAL A 105 20.70 -6.03 9.22
CA VAL A 105 20.97 -4.70 8.62
C VAL A 105 21.88 -4.80 7.41
N LYS A 106 22.88 -5.68 7.43
CA LYS A 106 23.72 -5.93 6.24
C LYS A 106 22.89 -6.49 5.09
N VAL A 107 21.97 -7.42 5.37
CA VAL A 107 21.07 -7.99 4.35
C VAL A 107 20.10 -6.95 3.79
N PHE A 108 19.54 -6.09 4.65
CA PHE A 108 18.73 -4.93 4.25
C PHE A 108 19.50 -4.02 3.29
N THR A 109 20.69 -3.59 3.69
CA THR A 109 21.56 -2.71 2.89
C THR A 109 21.91 -3.36 1.55
N ALA A 110 22.27 -4.64 1.54
CA ALA A 110 22.55 -5.39 0.33
C ALA A 110 21.32 -5.56 -0.58
N SER A 111 20.11 -5.35 -0.06
CA SER A 111 18.86 -5.40 -0.80
C SER A 111 18.38 -4.01 -1.25
N GLY A 112 19.16 -2.95 -0.95
CA GLY A 112 18.82 -1.57 -1.28
C GLY A 112 17.65 -1.03 -0.47
N LEU A 113 17.46 -1.54 0.75
CA LEU A 113 16.33 -1.25 1.62
C LEU A 113 16.81 -0.96 3.04
N THR A 114 16.12 -0.08 3.76
CA THR A 114 16.32 0.09 5.19
C THR A 114 15.31 -0.75 6.00
N PRO A 115 15.63 -1.12 7.25
CA PRO A 115 14.66 -1.79 8.12
C PRO A 115 13.34 -1.02 8.30
N ASP A 116 13.41 0.32 8.33
CA ASP A 116 12.24 1.19 8.46
C ASP A 116 11.35 1.19 7.20
N GLU A 117 11.95 1.27 6.00
CA GLU A 117 11.21 1.14 4.75
C GLU A 117 10.55 -0.23 4.61
N PHE A 118 11.24 -1.30 4.99
CA PHE A 118 10.67 -2.64 5.04
C PHE A 118 9.50 -2.72 6.01
N SER A 119 9.66 -2.19 7.24
CA SER A 119 8.62 -2.16 8.27
C SER A 119 7.36 -1.48 7.74
N LYS A 120 7.51 -0.25 7.23
CA LYS A 120 6.38 0.52 6.69
C LYS A 120 5.73 -0.20 5.50
N GLY A 121 6.52 -0.80 4.62
CA GLY A 121 6.01 -1.56 3.48
C GLY A 121 5.23 -2.80 3.88
N ILE A 122 5.77 -3.62 4.80
CA ILE A 122 5.13 -4.86 5.23
C ILE A 122 3.85 -4.61 6.02
N PHE A 123 3.83 -3.58 6.88
CA PHE A 123 2.65 -3.19 7.63
C PHE A 123 1.61 -2.47 6.76
N ALA A 124 2.01 -1.74 5.73
CA ALA A 124 1.07 -1.20 4.74
C ALA A 124 0.36 -2.33 3.96
N ILE A 125 1.11 -3.36 3.53
CA ILE A 125 0.54 -4.56 2.88
C ILE A 125 -0.46 -5.25 3.82
N MET A 126 -0.08 -5.45 5.08
CA MET A 126 -0.94 -6.07 6.09
C MET A 126 -2.21 -5.27 6.34
N ALA A 127 -2.09 -3.96 6.58
CA ALA A 127 -3.24 -3.09 6.85
C ALA A 127 -4.23 -3.10 5.68
N VAL A 128 -3.73 -2.96 4.44
CA VAL A 128 -4.55 -3.03 3.23
C VAL A 128 -5.20 -4.41 3.06
N GLY A 129 -4.49 -5.50 3.37
CA GLY A 129 -5.02 -6.86 3.26
C GLY A 129 -6.06 -7.22 4.34
N MET A 130 -6.02 -6.56 5.50
CA MET A 130 -6.90 -6.85 6.63
C MET A 130 -8.17 -5.99 6.68
N SER A 131 -8.24 -4.91 5.89
CA SER A 131 -9.37 -4.00 5.89
C SER A 131 -9.85 -3.68 4.48
N GLU A 132 -10.99 -4.28 4.11
CA GLU A 132 -11.71 -3.96 2.87
C GLU A 132 -12.26 -2.52 2.88
N ASP A 133 -12.35 -1.89 4.06
CA ASP A 133 -12.85 -0.54 4.22
C ASP A 133 -11.82 0.55 3.89
N LEU A 134 -10.53 0.22 3.84
CA LEU A 134 -9.47 1.17 3.44
C LEU A 134 -9.64 1.67 2.00
N GLY A 135 -10.25 0.89 1.11
CA GLY A 135 -10.59 1.33 -0.25
C GLY A 135 -11.58 2.50 -0.27
N LYS A 136 -12.26 2.77 0.85
CA LYS A 136 -13.19 3.88 1.04
C LYS A 136 -12.58 5.06 1.81
N SER A 137 -11.33 4.96 2.27
CA SER A 137 -10.58 6.05 2.90
C SER A 137 -10.57 7.28 2.00
N GLU A 138 -10.57 8.50 2.54
CA GLU A 138 -10.39 9.72 1.73
C GLU A 138 -8.90 10.01 1.44
N ASP A 139 -7.99 9.34 2.14
CA ASP A 139 -6.54 9.51 1.96
C ASP A 139 -6.09 8.93 0.60
N LYS A 140 -5.49 9.79 -0.22
CA LYS A 140 -5.03 9.42 -1.56
C LYS A 140 -3.97 8.32 -1.52
N LYS A 141 -3.02 8.37 -0.58
CA LYS A 141 -1.94 7.37 -0.48
C LYS A 141 -2.52 6.01 -0.10
N VAL A 142 -3.51 5.98 0.80
CA VAL A 142 -4.21 4.75 1.16
C VAL A 142 -4.93 4.15 -0.04
N LYS A 143 -5.67 4.96 -0.81
CA LYS A 143 -6.32 4.49 -2.05
C LYS A 143 -5.32 3.95 -3.08
N ASP A 144 -4.23 4.67 -3.31
CA ASP A 144 -3.18 4.26 -4.25
C ASP A 144 -2.57 2.92 -3.81
N ASN A 145 -2.31 2.74 -2.51
CA ASN A 145 -1.78 1.51 -1.95
C ASN A 145 -2.80 0.35 -1.99
N VAL A 146 -4.09 0.61 -1.76
CA VAL A 146 -5.16 -0.39 -1.93
C VAL A 146 -5.22 -0.88 -3.37
N ALA A 147 -5.23 0.05 -4.34
CA ALA A 147 -5.24 -0.29 -5.76
C ALA A 147 -3.97 -1.06 -6.16
N PHE A 148 -2.82 -0.64 -5.64
CA PHE A 148 -1.54 -1.28 -5.89
C PHE A 148 -1.49 -2.72 -5.36
N VAL A 149 -1.91 -2.96 -4.11
CA VAL A 149 -1.96 -4.31 -3.51
C VAL A 149 -2.96 -5.17 -4.25
N ALA A 150 -4.12 -4.65 -4.64
CA ALA A 150 -5.09 -5.40 -5.44
C ALA A 150 -4.49 -5.86 -6.79
N ALA A 151 -3.74 -4.98 -7.47
CA ALA A 151 -3.07 -5.31 -8.73
C ALA A 151 -1.87 -6.26 -8.58
N ASN A 152 -1.24 -6.30 -7.41
CA ASN A 152 -0.04 -7.10 -7.12
C ASN A 152 -0.29 -8.18 -6.05
N LYS A 153 -1.55 -8.59 -5.86
CA LYS A 153 -1.98 -9.36 -4.68
C LYS A 153 -1.13 -10.60 -4.42
N ALA A 154 -0.91 -11.42 -5.44
CA ALA A 154 -0.11 -12.64 -5.31
C ALA A 154 1.32 -12.38 -4.80
N ARG A 155 1.93 -11.26 -5.23
CA ARG A 155 3.28 -10.87 -4.78
C ARG A 155 3.27 -10.33 -3.35
N ALA A 156 2.29 -9.48 -3.03
CA ALA A 156 2.14 -8.93 -1.70
C ALA A 156 1.87 -10.03 -0.66
N ASP A 157 0.98 -10.98 -0.98
CA ASP A 157 0.66 -12.13 -0.13
C ASP A 157 1.90 -13.04 0.04
N ALA A 158 2.67 -13.27 -1.02
CA ALA A 158 3.91 -14.07 -0.93
C ALA A 158 4.99 -13.42 -0.07
N ILE A 159 5.22 -12.11 -0.22
CA ILE A 159 6.18 -11.36 0.59
C ILE A 159 5.76 -11.36 2.07
N PHE A 160 4.48 -11.10 2.34
CA PHE A 160 3.94 -11.11 3.70
C PHE A 160 4.02 -12.49 4.34
N GLY A 161 3.60 -13.54 3.63
CA GLY A 161 3.69 -14.92 4.10
C GLY A 161 5.14 -15.34 4.40
N ALA A 162 6.07 -15.01 3.51
CA ALA A 162 7.48 -15.32 3.72
C ALA A 162 8.09 -14.55 4.90
N PHE A 163 7.70 -13.29 5.11
CA PHE A 163 8.10 -12.52 6.29
C PHE A 163 7.66 -13.19 7.60
N MET A 164 6.41 -13.68 7.67
CA MET A 164 5.89 -14.37 8.85
C MET A 164 6.66 -15.67 9.18
N MET A 165 7.30 -16.29 8.18
CA MET A 165 8.09 -17.50 8.34
C MET A 165 9.57 -17.27 8.72
N ILE A 166 10.09 -16.03 8.69
CA ILE A 166 11.53 -15.77 8.97
C ILE A 166 11.96 -16.22 10.38
N GLY A 167 11.04 -16.21 11.35
CA GLY A 167 11.28 -16.60 12.73
C GLY A 167 10.96 -18.06 13.07
N GLU A 168 10.41 -18.83 12.13
CA GLU A 168 10.16 -20.24 12.31
C GLU A 168 11.45 -21.03 12.05
N PRO A 169 11.80 -22.03 12.89
CA PRO A 169 12.90 -22.92 12.56
C PRO A 169 12.59 -23.57 11.21
N ALA A 170 13.59 -23.60 10.32
CA ALA A 170 13.45 -24.28 9.04
C ALA A 170 12.92 -25.70 9.30
N ALA A 171 11.85 -26.10 8.61
CA ALA A 171 11.27 -27.42 8.75
C ALA A 171 12.39 -28.45 8.72
N ALA A 172 12.53 -29.23 9.80
CA ALA A 172 13.54 -30.26 9.88
C ALA A 172 13.39 -31.18 8.66
N PRO A 173 14.49 -31.58 8.00
CA PRO A 173 14.40 -32.52 6.90
C PRO A 173 13.67 -33.77 7.41
N ALA A 174 12.62 -34.18 6.69
CA ALA A 174 11.89 -35.39 7.03
C ALA A 174 12.87 -36.59 7.06
N PRO A 175 12.73 -37.52 8.02
CA PRO A 175 13.62 -38.65 8.20
C PRO A 175 13.63 -39.61 7.00
#